data_AF-A0A4Q0LY47-F1
#
_entry.id   AF-A0A4Q0LY47-F1
#
_cell.length_a   1.000
_cell.length_b   1.000
_cell.length_c   1.000
_cell.angle_alpha   90.00
_cell.angle_beta   90.00
_cell.angle_gamma   90.00
#
_symmetry.space_group_name_H-M   'P 1'
#
loop_
_entity.id
_entity.type
_entity.pdbx_description
1 polymer ?
#
loop_
_entity_poly.entity_id
_entity_poly.type
_entity_poly.pdbx_seq_one_letter_code
_entity_poly.pdbx_strand_id
1 'polypeptide(L)'
;MIAIAAIISPVIVTIVNNVHSNKLRELEIKTKHFQNSQDKISTLNDLVTNFVAAANVLNTYEQTGGWQLKANARNQFVKSGSKLLPYLSPDYQKLMQDWLKLSQIDDKSAWFSITKHINNESVNLLNDVKKNAYSKIN
;
A
#
# COMPACT_ATOMS: atom_id res chain seq x y z
N MET A 1 -27.52 57.59 25.34
CA MET A 1 -26.95 56.34 24.82
C MET A 1 -26.22 56.66 23.54
N ILE A 2 -24.88 56.63 23.52
CA ILE A 2 -24.11 56.78 22.29
C ILE A 2 -23.98 55.37 21.71
N ALA A 3 -24.72 55.10 20.64
CA ALA A 3 -24.55 53.89 19.86
C ALA A 3 -23.23 54.03 19.07
N ILE A 4 -22.14 53.52 19.64
CA ILE A 4 -20.91 53.29 18.88
C ILE A 4 -21.16 52.06 18.02
N ALA A 5 -21.80 52.28 16.86
CA ALA A 5 -21.75 51.30 15.79
C ALA A 5 -20.29 51.29 15.32
N ALA A 6 -19.54 50.27 15.74
CA ALA A 6 -18.15 50.07 15.36
C ALA A 6 -18.07 50.10 13.82
N ILE A 7 -17.39 51.11 13.28
CA ILE A 7 -16.96 51.13 11.88
C ILE A 7 -15.97 49.99 11.76
N ILE A 8 -16.45 48.81 11.39
CA ILE A 8 -15.59 47.71 11.00
C ILE A 8 -14.92 48.19 9.71
N SER A 9 -13.74 48.78 9.86
CA SER A 9 -12.99 49.38 8.77
C SER A 9 -12.86 48.36 7.62
N PRO A 10 -13.08 48.75 6.35
CA PRO A 10 -12.90 47.88 5.19
C PRO A 10 -11.53 47.17 5.18
N VAL A 11 -10.52 47.80 5.79
CA VAL A 11 -9.19 47.24 6.01
C VAL A 11 -9.22 46.04 6.95
N ILE A 12 -9.94 46.13 8.07
CA ILE A 12 -10.08 45.02 9.04
C ILE A 12 -10.84 43.86 8.40
N VAL A 13 -11.92 44.12 7.67
CA VAL A 13 -12.68 43.09 6.93
C VAL A 13 -11.79 42.40 5.90
N THR A 14 -10.96 43.17 5.17
CA THR A 14 -10.03 42.63 4.17
C THR A 14 -8.94 41.77 4.79
N ILE A 15 -8.37 42.19 5.93
CA ILE A 15 -7.37 41.40 6.67
C ILE A 15 -7.99 40.09 7.19
N VAL A 16 -9.19 40.14 7.77
CA VAL A 16 -9.89 38.95 8.26
C VAL A 16 -10.20 38.00 7.10
N ASN A 17 -10.67 38.50 5.97
CA ASN A 17 -10.95 37.69 4.78
C ASN A 17 -9.68 37.05 4.19
N ASN A 18 -8.55 37.77 4.19
CA ASN A 18 -7.26 37.22 3.74
C ASN A 18 -6.74 36.14 4.69
N VAL A 19 -6.82 36.35 6.01
CA VAL A 19 -6.40 35.35 7.01
C VAL A 19 -7.29 34.11 6.92
N HIS A 20 -8.60 34.29 6.75
CA HIS A 20 -9.55 33.19 6.60
C HIS A 20 -9.30 32.40 5.31
N SER A 21 -9.08 33.10 4.18
CA SER A 21 -8.75 32.46 2.89
C SER A 21 -7.44 31.69 2.94
N ASN A 22 -6.41 32.22 3.60
CA ASN A 22 -5.15 31.51 3.79
C ASN A 22 -5.31 30.26 4.66
N LYS A 23 -6.08 30.35 5.76
CA LYS A 23 -6.40 29.19 6.59
C LYS A 23 -7.20 28.12 5.85
N LEU A 24 -8.17 28.51 5.04
CA LEU A 24 -8.94 27.61 4.18
C LEU A 24 -8.02 26.89 3.19
N ARG A 25 -7.13 27.63 2.52
CA ARG A 25 -6.16 27.07 1.58
C ARG A 25 -5.18 26.11 2.27
N GLU A 26 -4.70 26.43 3.47
CA GLU A 26 -3.87 25.52 4.27
C GLU A 26 -4.63 24.25 4.67
N LEU A 27 -5.89 24.37 5.08
CA LEU A 27 -6.74 23.23 5.43
C LEU A 27 -7.03 22.36 4.20
N GLU A 28 -7.30 22.94 3.05
CA GLU A 28 -7.47 22.23 1.78
C GLU A 28 -6.20 21.48 1.38
N ILE A 29 -5.02 22.11 1.50
CA ILE A 29 -3.73 21.48 1.22
C ILE A 29 -3.52 20.30 2.17
N LYS A 30 -3.73 20.50 3.49
CA LYS A 30 -3.62 19.42 4.50
C LYS A 30 -4.60 18.28 4.21
N THR A 31 -5.83 18.59 3.83
CA THR A 31 -6.86 17.59 3.51
C THR A 31 -6.49 16.80 2.25
N LYS A 32 -6.00 17.46 1.20
CA LYS A 32 -5.50 16.80 -0.02
C LYS A 32 -4.30 15.91 0.26
N HIS A 33 -3.37 16.35 1.12
CA HIS A 33 -2.24 15.52 1.55
C HIS A 33 -2.71 14.29 2.35
N PHE A 34 -3.71 14.46 3.21
CA PHE A 34 -4.28 13.37 3.99
C PHE A 34 -4.99 12.33 3.09
N GLN A 35 -5.85 12.77 2.18
CA GLN A 35 -6.53 11.91 1.21
C GLN A 35 -5.53 11.16 0.32
N ASN A 36 -4.55 11.87 -0.26
CA ASN A 36 -3.49 11.23 -1.05
C ASN A 36 -2.68 10.21 -0.24
N SER A 37 -2.48 10.44 1.05
CA SER A 37 -1.79 9.48 1.92
C SER A 37 -2.66 8.25 2.18
N GLN A 38 -3.97 8.44 2.41
CA GLN A 38 -4.91 7.35 2.66
C GLN A 38 -5.08 6.44 1.42
N ASP A 39 -5.18 7.01 0.23
CA ASP A 39 -5.29 6.27 -1.03
C ASP A 39 -4.02 5.44 -1.33
N LYS A 40 -2.84 6.02 -1.04
CA LYS A 40 -1.56 5.31 -1.13
C LYS A 40 -1.50 4.13 -0.15
N ILE A 41 -1.98 4.30 1.08
CA ILE A 41 -1.99 3.24 2.10
C ILE A 41 -2.91 2.08 1.70
N SER A 42 -4.11 2.39 1.22
CA SER A 42 -5.04 1.37 0.71
C SER A 42 -4.38 0.57 -0.41
N THR A 43 -3.75 1.28 -1.36
CA THR A 43 -3.04 0.65 -2.47
C THR A 43 -1.93 -0.29 -2.00
N LEU A 44 -1.16 0.07 -0.96
CA LEU A 44 -0.10 -0.78 -0.42
C LEU A 44 -0.63 -2.04 0.29
N ASN A 45 -1.72 -1.89 1.06
CA ASN A 45 -2.40 -3.03 1.68
C ASN A 45 -2.93 -4.00 0.60
N ASP A 46 -3.48 -3.46 -0.48
CA ASP A 46 -4.00 -4.25 -1.60
C ASP A 46 -2.88 -5.01 -2.31
N LEU A 47 -1.69 -4.42 -2.48
CA LEU A 47 -0.55 -5.12 -3.08
C LEU A 47 -0.13 -6.36 -2.28
N VAL A 48 -0.04 -6.23 -0.96
CA VAL A 48 0.29 -7.36 -0.06
C VAL A 48 -0.82 -8.41 -0.09
N THR A 49 -2.07 -7.97 0.01
CA THR A 49 -3.23 -8.88 -0.01
C THR A 49 -3.32 -9.66 -1.32
N ASN A 50 -3.11 -8.98 -2.46
CA ASN A 50 -3.10 -9.62 -3.78
C ASN A 50 -1.97 -10.63 -3.93
N PHE A 51 -0.78 -10.33 -3.38
CA PHE A 51 0.34 -11.27 -3.37
C PHE A 51 0.03 -12.54 -2.56
N VAL A 52 -0.46 -12.37 -1.33
CA VAL A 52 -0.82 -13.49 -0.45
C VAL A 52 -1.96 -14.32 -1.06
N ALA A 53 -2.97 -13.68 -1.65
CA ALA A 53 -4.04 -14.37 -2.36
C ALA A 53 -3.51 -15.19 -3.55
N ALA A 54 -2.62 -14.62 -4.36
CA ALA A 54 -2.01 -15.33 -5.48
C ALA A 54 -1.18 -16.55 -5.02
N ALA A 55 -0.48 -16.45 -3.90
CA ALA A 55 0.26 -17.58 -3.30
C ALA A 55 -0.67 -18.72 -2.87
N ASN A 56 -1.81 -18.39 -2.29
CA ASN A 56 -2.80 -19.38 -1.85
C ASN A 56 -3.52 -20.05 -3.05
N VAL A 57 -3.84 -19.29 -4.10
CA VAL A 57 -4.42 -19.83 -5.34
C VAL A 57 -3.43 -20.78 -6.03
N LEU A 58 -2.16 -20.38 -6.13
CA LEU A 58 -1.13 -21.22 -6.72
C LEU A 58 -0.95 -22.52 -5.93
N ASN A 59 -0.83 -22.45 -4.60
CA ASN A 59 -0.76 -23.66 -3.78
C ASN A 59 -1.96 -24.58 -4.00
N THR A 60 -3.18 -24.03 -4.07
CA THR A 60 -4.38 -24.82 -4.37
C THR A 60 -4.23 -25.60 -5.67
N TYR A 61 -3.80 -24.94 -6.75
CA TYR A 61 -3.60 -25.62 -8.03
C TYR A 61 -2.37 -26.53 -8.08
N GLU A 62 -1.34 -26.28 -7.27
CA GLU A 62 -0.23 -27.21 -7.12
C GLU A 62 -0.69 -28.53 -6.46
N GLN A 63 -1.60 -28.44 -5.49
CA GLN A 63 -2.17 -29.62 -4.85
C GLN A 63 -3.16 -30.38 -5.76
N THR A 64 -4.11 -29.66 -6.39
CA THR A 64 -5.30 -30.27 -7.02
C THR A 64 -5.56 -29.87 -8.48
N GLY A 65 -4.81 -28.91 -9.03
CA GLY A 65 -5.09 -28.29 -10.33
C GLY A 65 -4.40 -28.96 -11.52
N GLY A 66 -5.01 -28.79 -12.70
CA GLY A 66 -4.40 -29.15 -13.98
C GLY A 66 -3.29 -28.18 -14.40
N TRP A 67 -2.39 -28.62 -15.28
CA TRP A 67 -1.19 -27.88 -15.68
C TRP A 67 -1.44 -26.44 -16.13
N GLN A 68 -2.48 -26.19 -16.92
CA GLN A 68 -2.82 -24.83 -17.40
C GLN A 68 -3.22 -23.87 -16.27
N LEU A 69 -3.94 -24.37 -15.26
CA LEU A 69 -4.35 -23.57 -14.09
C LEU A 69 -3.13 -23.22 -13.22
N LYS A 70 -2.21 -24.18 -13.04
CA LYS A 70 -0.93 -23.96 -12.37
C LYS A 70 -0.12 -22.87 -13.05
N ALA A 71 0.06 -22.95 -14.37
CA ALA A 71 0.82 -21.99 -15.14
C ALA A 71 0.24 -20.57 -15.02
N ASN A 72 -1.08 -20.42 -15.12
CA ASN A 72 -1.73 -19.12 -14.95
C ASN A 72 -1.56 -18.58 -13.52
N ALA A 73 -1.79 -19.41 -12.49
CA ALA A 73 -1.61 -18.97 -11.10
C ALA A 73 -0.15 -18.61 -10.78
N ARG A 74 0.81 -19.32 -11.36
CA ARG A 74 2.24 -18.99 -11.25
C ARG A 74 2.55 -17.62 -11.85
N ASN A 75 1.98 -17.31 -13.02
CA ASN A 75 2.11 -15.99 -13.62
C ASN A 75 1.50 -14.89 -12.74
N GLN A 76 0.33 -15.13 -12.13
CA GLN A 76 -0.28 -14.16 -11.21
C GLN A 76 0.54 -13.96 -9.92
N PHE A 77 1.11 -15.05 -9.38
CA PHE A 77 2.02 -14.99 -8.23
C PHE A 77 3.27 -14.16 -8.55
N VAL A 78 3.93 -14.44 -9.68
CA VAL A 78 5.11 -13.67 -10.11
C VAL A 78 4.76 -12.21 -10.36
N LYS A 79 3.65 -11.93 -11.04
CA LYS A 79 3.20 -10.57 -11.35
C LYS A 79 2.91 -9.77 -10.08
N SER A 80 2.22 -10.36 -9.10
CA SER A 80 1.92 -9.68 -7.83
C SER A 80 3.17 -9.46 -6.98
N GLY A 81 4.07 -10.44 -6.88
CA GLY A 81 5.34 -10.30 -6.17
C GLY A 81 6.25 -9.23 -6.80
N SER A 82 6.30 -9.16 -8.14
CA SER A 82 7.08 -8.15 -8.87
C SER A 82 6.56 -6.72 -8.62
N LYS A 83 5.24 -6.55 -8.46
CA LYS A 83 4.65 -5.25 -8.10
C LYS A 83 4.98 -4.83 -6.67
N LEU A 84 5.14 -5.80 -5.77
CA LEU A 84 5.44 -5.51 -4.37
C LEU A 84 6.93 -5.18 -4.14
N LEU A 85 7.82 -5.81 -4.92
CA LEU A 85 9.28 -5.73 -4.79
C LEU A 85 9.85 -4.31 -4.59
N PRO A 86 9.43 -3.27 -5.34
CA PRO A 86 9.98 -1.91 -5.19
C PRO A 86 9.68 -1.24 -3.84
N TYR A 87 8.68 -1.74 -3.11
CA TYR A 87 8.23 -1.19 -1.84
C TYR A 87 8.83 -1.92 -0.63
N LEU A 88 9.53 -3.02 -0.83
CA LEU A 88 10.13 -3.82 0.23
C LEU A 88 11.52 -3.30 0.62
N SER A 89 11.91 -3.49 1.88
CA SER A 89 13.29 -3.31 2.33
C SER A 89 14.22 -4.34 1.68
N PRO A 90 15.55 -4.13 1.67
CA PRO A 90 16.48 -5.07 1.03
C PRO A 90 16.33 -6.53 1.51
N ASP A 91 16.08 -6.73 2.81
CA ASP A 91 15.90 -8.06 3.39
C ASP A 91 14.64 -8.74 2.85
N TYR A 92 13.52 -8.00 2.80
CA TYR A 92 12.27 -8.52 2.25
C TYR A 92 12.29 -8.62 0.72
N GLN A 93 13.08 -7.81 0.01
CA GLN A 93 13.31 -7.98 -1.42
C GLN A 93 14.02 -9.31 -1.70
N LYS A 94 15.03 -9.66 -0.91
CA LYS A 94 15.72 -10.94 -1.02
C LYS A 94 14.76 -12.09 -0.75
N LEU A 95 14.00 -12.02 0.34
CA LEU A 95 13.00 -13.03 0.70
C LEU A 95 11.94 -13.22 -0.40
N MET A 96 11.44 -12.11 -0.96
CA MET A 96 10.51 -12.14 -2.09
C MET A 96 11.13 -12.81 -3.31
N GLN A 97 12.37 -12.45 -3.68
CA GLN A 97 13.06 -13.10 -4.80
C GLN A 97 13.25 -14.60 -4.58
N ASP A 98 13.52 -15.02 -3.35
CA ASP A 98 13.64 -16.45 -3.02
C ASP A 98 12.30 -17.18 -3.20
N TRP A 99 11.18 -16.60 -2.73
CA TRP A 99 9.85 -17.15 -3.00
C TRP A 99 9.51 -17.18 -4.49
N LEU A 100 9.87 -16.15 -5.24
CA LEU A 100 9.67 -16.09 -6.70
C LEU A 100 10.49 -17.14 -7.45
N LYS A 101 11.73 -17.42 -7.02
CA LYS A 101 12.57 -18.48 -7.61
C LYS A 101 12.02 -19.87 -7.28
N LEU A 102 11.70 -20.11 -6.01
CA LEU A 102 11.12 -21.37 -5.57
C LEU A 102 9.77 -21.64 -6.25
N SER A 103 9.06 -20.57 -6.63
CA SER A 103 7.81 -20.70 -7.37
C SER A 103 7.94 -21.39 -8.73
N GLN A 104 9.15 -21.51 -9.26
CA GLN A 104 9.41 -22.17 -10.53
C GLN A 104 9.55 -23.69 -10.40
N ILE A 105 9.59 -24.22 -9.18
CA ILE A 105 9.68 -25.66 -8.91
C ILE A 105 8.28 -26.29 -8.98
N ASP A 106 8.13 -27.46 -9.60
CA ASP A 106 6.89 -28.25 -9.61
C ASP A 106 6.95 -29.30 -8.49
N ASP A 107 6.98 -28.82 -7.24
CA ASP A 107 6.97 -29.66 -6.03
C ASP A 107 5.85 -29.21 -5.09
N LYS A 108 4.88 -30.12 -4.88
CA LYS A 108 3.70 -29.88 -4.04
C LYS A 108 4.04 -29.64 -2.58
N SER A 109 5.03 -30.36 -2.05
CA SER A 109 5.43 -30.29 -0.65
C SER A 109 6.19 -29.00 -0.35
N ALA A 110 7.06 -28.59 -1.30
CA ALA A 110 7.74 -27.31 -1.25
C ALA A 110 6.72 -26.17 -1.26
N TRP A 111 5.70 -26.24 -2.13
CA TRP A 111 4.67 -25.21 -2.23
C TRP A 111 3.82 -25.03 -0.99
N PHE A 112 3.44 -26.14 -0.34
CA PHE A 112 2.72 -26.06 0.93
C PHE A 112 3.54 -25.29 1.98
N SER A 113 4.83 -25.60 2.09
CA SER A 113 5.77 -24.94 3.02
C SER A 113 5.95 -23.47 2.69
N ILE A 114 6.13 -23.12 1.41
CA ILE A 114 6.30 -21.74 0.95
C ILE A 114 5.05 -20.91 1.26
N THR A 115 3.86 -21.41 0.91
CA THR A 115 2.61 -20.67 1.14
C THR A 115 2.31 -20.51 2.62
N LYS A 116 2.62 -21.52 3.46
CA LYS A 116 2.56 -21.37 4.92
C LYS A 116 3.49 -20.26 5.41
N HIS A 117 4.72 -20.22 4.91
CA HIS A 117 5.69 -19.19 5.27
C HIS A 117 5.23 -17.79 4.84
N ILE A 118 4.72 -17.63 3.62
CA ILE A 118 4.15 -16.37 3.11
C ILE A 118 2.99 -15.89 3.99
N ASN A 119 2.06 -16.80 4.36
CA ASN A 119 0.93 -16.45 5.22
C ASN A 119 1.39 -16.00 6.60
N ASN A 120 2.39 -16.68 7.19
CA ASN A 120 2.97 -16.29 8.49
C ASN A 120 3.66 -14.92 8.43
N GLU A 121 4.36 -14.63 7.34
CA GLU A 121 5.06 -13.35 7.15
C GLU A 121 4.15 -12.20 6.68
N SER A 122 2.88 -12.45 6.37
CA SER A 122 1.98 -11.48 5.73
C SER A 122 1.87 -10.15 6.50
N VAL A 123 1.78 -10.21 7.83
CA VAL A 123 1.71 -9.01 8.70
C VAL A 123 3.04 -8.26 8.71
N ASN A 124 4.17 -8.97 8.76
CA ASN A 124 5.48 -8.34 8.74
C ASN A 124 5.78 -7.72 7.38
N LEU A 125 5.40 -8.40 6.29
CA LEU A 125 5.47 -7.90 4.92
C LEU A 125 4.69 -6.58 4.79
N LEU A 126 3.48 -6.53 5.36
CA LEU A 126 2.67 -5.31 5.38
C LEU A 126 3.33 -4.17 6.14
N ASN A 127 3.89 -4.45 7.32
CA ASN A 127 4.58 -3.46 8.14
C ASN A 127 5.85 -2.95 7.45
N ASP A 128 6.60 -3.82 6.79
CA ASP A 128 7.79 -3.46 6.01
C ASP A 128 7.44 -2.53 4.84
N VAL A 129 6.44 -2.91 4.04
CA VAL A 129 5.94 -2.10 2.91
C VAL A 129 5.52 -0.72 3.38
N LYS A 130 4.76 -0.64 4.47
CA LYS A 130 4.35 0.65 5.05
C LYS A 130 5.58 1.46 5.44
N LYS A 131 6.44 0.92 6.30
CA LYS A 131 7.64 1.61 6.80
C LYS A 131 8.52 2.15 5.65
N ASN A 132 8.80 1.31 4.66
CA ASN A 132 9.72 1.63 3.58
C ASN A 132 9.10 2.48 2.47
N ALA A 133 7.79 2.38 2.24
CA ALA A 133 7.09 3.30 1.33
C ALA A 133 6.99 4.70 1.96
N TYR A 134 6.70 4.82 3.25
CA TYR A 134 6.66 6.12 3.92
C TYR A 134 8.03 6.80 4.00
N SER A 135 9.11 6.05 4.20
CA SER A 135 10.47 6.62 4.20
C SER A 135 10.93 7.14 2.84
N LYS A 136 10.23 6.79 1.75
CA LYS A 136 10.48 7.33 0.40
C LYS A 136 9.58 8.51 0.04
N ILE A 137 8.60 8.85 0.90
CA ILE A 137 7.64 9.93 0.69
C ILE A 137 8.04 11.20 1.47
N ASN A 138 8.87 11.08 2.50
CA ASN A 138 9.48 12.18 3.26
C ASN A 138 10.93 12.40 2.84
#